data_AF-A0A6B2L0C3-F1
#
_entry.id   AF-A0A6B2L0C3-F1
#
_cell.length_a   1.000
_cell.length_b   1.000
_cell.length_c   1.000
_cell.angle_alpha   90.00
_cell.angle_beta   90.00
_cell.angle_gamma   90.00
#
_symmetry.space_group_name_H-M   'P 1'
#
loop_
_entity.id
_entity.type
_entity.pdbx_description
1 polymer ?
#
loop_
_entity_poly.entity_id
_entity_poly.type
_entity_poly.pdbx_seq_one_letter_code
_entity_poly.pdbx_strand_id
1 'polypeptide(L)'
;MEDEEFYENGLPRVERIRKFLKKGGKLAKKHVIHLVEKATEVMKEEPNLFYLSGSFKVVGDLHGQFYDLDYIIKQFYKPMSEEYKYQWVFLGDYVDRGAFGLEVTLLLFALKIKYPTQIYLLRGNHEMRTVTEKFNFKEECEVKFGVDTYDLIMNAFDALPLAAVLTTPTGSYLALHGGISSNLFCLDDISSVDRFCEPGKQGLLCDILWSDPMPEDTGVGLDEKDLKEWLDVEYFPNSTRGVGCFFGHKAISLFLSSNGLAGLIRGHELGQTGYIENWMCQKEKRKFPFVLTVFSAPNYCGWYNNDAIVLNLDSEGYSYHQFSETKAPYVLPASLNGFSYTLPWLCERTYSFVNIFFGMLIDQIEDKTRIESMKKCLNNLEKVETGLKEVGHANDVAVKLKGLVVSRRKMSSLIGKISDPHISFKDIDTKLERSPLANAAPFEIDTDVAIAHNDVMNHKTDTNWSIFILEEETKNHYRLKVHSSGIETSEMLQSLPVRERAFVFLRFKGGEVAALQTKFVLIFWVPEGISPIKRAEVPTLKGHIKGILTNFSFEIHATDKSDIDIQQLHKKAFSNPN
;
A
#
# COMPACT_ATOMS: atom_id res chain seq x y z
N MET A 1 -39.93 -3.83 9.81
CA MET A 1 -39.18 -3.49 11.04
C MET A 1 -37.70 -3.24 10.78
N GLU A 2 -36.95 -4.10 10.06
CA GLU A 2 -35.52 -3.82 9.77
C GLU A 2 -35.28 -2.62 8.84
N ASP A 3 -36.15 -2.39 7.84
CA ASP A 3 -35.93 -1.30 6.86
C ASP A 3 -36.16 0.09 7.46
N GLU A 4 -36.99 0.23 8.50
CA GLU A 4 -37.23 1.51 9.20
C GLU A 4 -36.06 1.93 10.09
N GLU A 5 -35.10 1.05 10.36
CA GLU A 5 -33.93 1.39 11.16
C GLU A 5 -33.01 2.36 10.41
N PHE A 6 -32.69 2.03 9.15
CA PHE A 6 -31.73 2.78 8.35
C PHE A 6 -32.38 3.70 7.32
N TYR A 7 -33.69 3.63 7.12
CA TYR A 7 -34.41 4.43 6.14
C TYR A 7 -35.64 5.10 6.75
N GLU A 8 -35.99 6.25 6.19
CA GLU A 8 -37.18 7.02 6.52
C GLU A 8 -37.76 7.60 5.25
N ASN A 9 -39.00 7.23 4.93
CA ASN A 9 -39.68 7.59 3.68
C ASN A 9 -38.84 7.24 2.43
N GLY A 10 -38.18 6.07 2.46
CA GLY A 10 -37.31 5.60 1.37
C GLY A 10 -35.94 6.27 1.27
N LEU A 11 -35.63 7.24 2.15
CA LEU A 11 -34.35 7.94 2.17
C LEU A 11 -33.47 7.45 3.33
N PRO A 12 -32.14 7.39 3.17
CA PRO A 12 -31.26 6.89 4.21
C PRO A 12 -31.20 7.84 5.41
N ARG A 13 -31.24 7.25 6.62
CA ARG A 13 -30.96 7.92 7.88
C ARG A 13 -29.45 8.00 8.08
N VAL A 14 -28.81 8.96 7.41
CA VAL A 14 -27.35 9.15 7.36
C VAL A 14 -26.71 9.08 8.75
N GLU A 15 -27.25 9.79 9.74
CA GLU A 15 -26.70 9.81 11.10
C GLU A 15 -26.77 8.44 11.80
N ARG A 16 -27.81 7.65 11.52
CA ARG A 16 -27.94 6.29 12.05
C ARG A 16 -26.93 5.35 11.39
N ILE A 17 -26.82 5.40 10.06
CA ILE A 17 -25.86 4.60 9.29
C ILE A 17 -24.44 4.91 9.75
N ARG A 18 -24.07 6.20 9.82
CA ARG A 18 -22.76 6.67 10.30
C ARG A 18 -22.40 6.11 11.67
N LYS A 19 -23.29 6.24 12.67
CA LYS A 19 -23.07 5.72 14.02
C LYS A 19 -22.97 4.21 14.08
N PHE A 20 -23.69 3.51 13.21
CA PHE A 20 -23.67 2.05 13.14
C PHE A 20 -22.33 1.56 12.56
N LEU A 21 -21.90 2.10 11.41
CA LEU A 21 -20.62 1.78 10.78
C LEU A 21 -19.43 2.12 11.71
N LYS A 22 -19.46 3.28 12.40
CA LYS A 22 -18.42 3.68 13.36
C LYS A 22 -18.18 2.66 14.48
N LYS A 23 -19.22 1.94 14.89
CA LYS A 23 -19.14 0.90 15.92
C LYS A 23 -18.66 -0.45 15.35
N GLY A 24 -18.23 -0.51 14.09
CA GLY A 24 -17.92 -1.76 13.39
C GLY A 24 -19.17 -2.54 12.98
N GLY A 25 -20.33 -1.89 12.93
CA GLY A 25 -21.57 -2.51 12.52
C GLY A 25 -21.56 -2.84 11.03
N LYS A 26 -21.93 -4.08 10.69
CA LYS A 26 -22.04 -4.55 9.31
C LYS A 26 -23.51 -4.49 8.86
N LEU A 27 -23.81 -3.67 7.85
CA LEU A 27 -25.17 -3.58 7.31
C LEU A 27 -25.60 -4.93 6.75
N ALA A 28 -26.91 -5.21 6.72
CA ALA A 28 -27.40 -6.35 5.95
C ALA A 28 -27.12 -6.13 4.46
N LYS A 29 -26.77 -7.19 3.72
CA LYS A 29 -26.40 -7.08 2.29
C LYS A 29 -27.48 -6.39 1.43
N LYS A 30 -28.77 -6.59 1.74
CA LYS A 30 -29.89 -5.89 1.09
C LYS A 30 -29.77 -4.36 1.17
N HIS A 31 -29.29 -3.82 2.30
CA HIS A 31 -29.13 -2.38 2.48
C HIS A 31 -27.91 -1.84 1.74
N VAL A 32 -26.83 -2.64 1.66
CA VAL A 32 -25.66 -2.33 0.85
C VAL A 32 -26.06 -2.22 -0.62
N ILE A 33 -26.72 -3.24 -1.16
CA ILE A 33 -27.21 -3.27 -2.54
C ILE A 33 -28.10 -2.04 -2.81
N HIS A 34 -29.08 -1.79 -1.93
CA HIS A 34 -29.99 -0.67 -2.08
C HIS A 34 -29.28 0.70 -2.10
N LEU A 35 -28.31 0.95 -1.19
CA LEU A 35 -27.54 2.19 -1.20
C LEU A 35 -26.73 2.35 -2.48
N VAL A 36 -26.09 1.29 -2.95
CA VAL A 36 -25.25 1.34 -4.16
C VAL A 36 -26.13 1.57 -5.40
N GLU A 37 -27.24 0.85 -5.55
CA GLU A 37 -28.17 1.02 -6.67
C GLU A 37 -28.77 2.43 -6.68
N LYS A 38 -29.26 2.92 -5.53
CA LYS A 38 -29.86 4.26 -5.45
C LYS A 38 -28.86 5.39 -5.68
N ALA A 39 -27.63 5.27 -5.18
CA ALA A 39 -26.60 6.23 -5.50
C ALA A 39 -26.25 6.19 -7.00
N THR A 40 -26.17 5.00 -7.59
CA THR A 40 -25.93 4.83 -9.03
C THR A 40 -27.02 5.49 -9.87
N GLU A 41 -28.29 5.29 -9.52
CA GLU A 41 -29.43 5.95 -10.17
C GLU A 41 -29.27 7.48 -10.14
N VAL A 42 -28.96 8.04 -8.97
CA VAL A 42 -28.74 9.49 -8.83
C VAL A 42 -27.58 9.96 -9.70
N MET A 43 -26.41 9.31 -9.62
CA MET A 43 -25.19 9.74 -10.32
C MET A 43 -25.28 9.57 -11.84
N LYS A 44 -26.12 8.65 -12.34
CA LYS A 44 -26.37 8.50 -13.79
C LYS A 44 -27.08 9.71 -14.40
N GLU A 45 -27.94 10.38 -13.63
CA GLU A 45 -28.66 11.58 -14.07
C GLU A 45 -27.79 12.85 -13.98
N GLU A 46 -26.60 12.75 -13.40
CA GLU A 46 -25.69 13.89 -13.24
C GLU A 46 -24.82 14.13 -14.47
N PRO A 47 -24.42 15.38 -14.75
CA PRO A 47 -23.51 15.67 -15.86
C PRO A 47 -22.09 15.19 -15.54
N ASN A 48 -21.24 15.09 -16.56
CA ASN A 48 -19.80 14.91 -16.34
C ASN A 48 -19.18 16.09 -15.59
N LEU A 49 -19.63 17.31 -15.93
CA LEU A 49 -19.15 18.58 -15.42
C LEU A 49 -20.29 19.35 -14.78
N PHE A 50 -20.21 19.61 -13.47
CA PHE A 50 -21.14 20.51 -12.79
C PHE A 50 -20.75 21.97 -12.97
N TYR A 51 -21.74 22.86 -12.99
CA TYR A 51 -21.55 24.30 -12.82
C TYR A 51 -22.26 24.74 -11.55
N LEU A 52 -21.49 24.93 -10.47
CA LEU A 52 -22.02 25.22 -9.15
C LEU A 52 -21.67 26.64 -8.75
N SER A 53 -22.59 27.32 -8.08
CA SER A 53 -22.35 28.66 -7.52
C SER A 53 -22.67 28.68 -6.03
N GLY A 54 -21.83 29.33 -5.23
CA GLY A 54 -22.06 29.51 -3.80
C GLY A 54 -20.80 29.34 -2.96
N SER A 55 -20.97 28.74 -1.77
CA SER A 55 -19.86 28.40 -0.87
C SER A 55 -19.65 26.89 -0.86
N PHE A 56 -18.40 26.46 -0.78
CA PHE A 56 -18.00 25.08 -0.96
C PHE A 56 -17.11 24.59 0.19
N LYS A 57 -17.35 23.34 0.59
CA LYS A 57 -16.38 22.53 1.33
C LYS A 57 -15.85 21.49 0.35
N VAL A 58 -14.54 21.47 0.14
CA VAL A 58 -13.90 20.51 -0.78
C VAL A 58 -13.07 19.52 0.03
N VAL A 59 -13.29 18.24 -0.25
CA VAL A 59 -12.62 17.11 0.39
C VAL A 59 -11.84 16.36 -0.67
N GLY A 60 -10.54 16.17 -0.44
CA GLY A 60 -9.66 15.39 -1.30
C GLY A 60 -9.74 13.90 -1.01
N ASP A 61 -8.62 13.22 -1.22
CA ASP A 61 -8.50 11.76 -1.07
C ASP A 61 -8.83 11.30 0.35
N LEU A 62 -9.52 10.16 0.46
CA LEU A 62 -9.93 9.55 1.73
C LEU A 62 -9.34 8.16 1.94
N HIS A 63 -9.11 7.40 0.86
CA HIS A 63 -8.42 6.11 0.86
C HIS A 63 -8.81 5.15 1.99
N GLY A 64 -10.12 4.88 2.12
CA GLY A 64 -10.64 3.94 3.09
C GLY A 64 -10.38 4.31 4.55
N GLN A 65 -10.13 5.58 4.86
CA GLN A 65 -10.01 6.11 6.24
C GLN A 65 -11.37 6.56 6.78
N PHE A 66 -12.27 5.60 7.00
CA PHE A 66 -13.64 5.87 7.46
C PHE A 66 -13.73 6.72 8.75
N TYR A 67 -12.81 6.51 9.69
CA TYR A 67 -12.84 7.22 10.98
C TYR A 67 -12.50 8.71 10.84
N ASP A 68 -11.65 9.05 9.87
CA ASP A 68 -11.35 10.44 9.52
C ASP A 68 -12.52 11.06 8.74
N LEU A 69 -13.17 10.31 7.84
CA LEU A 69 -14.43 10.77 7.23
C LEU A 69 -15.52 11.02 8.28
N ASP A 70 -15.69 10.12 9.26
CA ASP A 70 -16.65 10.31 10.35
C ASP A 70 -16.33 11.59 11.15
N TYR A 71 -15.05 11.87 11.40
CA TYR A 71 -14.62 13.13 12.00
C TYR A 71 -15.03 14.33 11.13
N ILE A 72 -14.69 14.33 9.84
CA ILE A 72 -15.05 15.40 8.90
C ILE A 72 -16.56 15.68 8.93
N ILE A 73 -17.38 14.64 8.76
CA ILE A 73 -18.84 14.76 8.76
C ILE A 73 -19.35 15.24 10.12
N LYS A 74 -18.81 14.73 11.23
CA LYS A 74 -19.24 15.16 12.58
C LYS A 74 -18.98 16.63 12.84
N GLN A 75 -17.81 17.12 12.43
CA GLN A 75 -17.36 18.47 12.80
C GLN A 75 -17.92 19.53 11.87
N PHE A 76 -18.00 19.24 10.57
CA PHE A 76 -18.14 20.28 9.57
C PHE A 76 -19.43 20.19 8.77
N TYR A 77 -20.00 19.00 8.58
CA TYR A 77 -21.19 18.82 7.78
C TYR A 77 -22.45 19.29 8.53
N LYS A 78 -23.29 20.06 7.84
CA LYS A 78 -24.64 20.42 8.27
C LYS A 78 -25.58 20.35 7.06
N PRO A 79 -26.82 19.85 7.23
CA PRO A 79 -27.85 20.01 6.21
C PRO A 79 -28.03 21.49 5.86
N MET A 80 -28.29 21.76 4.58
CA MET A 80 -28.50 23.13 4.10
C MET A 80 -29.63 23.84 4.86
N SER A 81 -29.39 25.08 5.26
CA SER A 81 -30.34 25.96 5.95
C SER A 81 -30.14 27.41 5.51
N GLU A 82 -30.97 28.35 5.99
CA GLU A 82 -30.76 29.77 5.73
C GLU A 82 -29.38 30.27 6.21
N GLU A 83 -28.88 29.69 7.31
CA GLU A 83 -27.60 30.04 7.94
C GLU A 83 -26.41 29.23 7.40
N TYR A 84 -26.64 28.07 6.78
CA TYR A 84 -25.59 27.19 6.28
C TYR A 84 -25.86 26.78 4.83
N LYS A 85 -25.11 27.38 3.90
CA LYS A 85 -25.29 27.19 2.44
C LYS A 85 -24.09 26.54 1.77
N TYR A 86 -23.26 25.82 2.53
CA TYR A 86 -22.11 25.11 1.96
C TYR A 86 -22.54 23.87 1.20
N GLN A 87 -22.11 23.81 -0.06
CA GLN A 87 -22.12 22.63 -0.90
C GLN A 87 -20.82 21.85 -0.71
N TRP A 88 -20.86 20.53 -0.80
CA TRP A 88 -19.75 19.65 -0.51
C TRP A 88 -19.30 18.93 -1.77
N VAL A 89 -18.03 19.07 -2.12
CA VAL A 89 -17.44 18.44 -3.31
C VAL A 89 -16.33 17.50 -2.85
N PHE A 90 -16.48 16.22 -3.16
CA PHE A 90 -15.48 15.20 -2.90
C PHE A 90 -14.75 14.90 -4.21
N LEU A 91 -13.42 14.97 -4.21
CA LEU A 91 -12.62 14.95 -5.44
C LEU A 91 -12.36 13.54 -5.99
N GLY A 92 -12.56 12.49 -5.20
CA GLY A 92 -12.29 11.10 -5.59
C GLY A 92 -11.46 10.36 -4.53
N ASP A 93 -10.98 9.16 -4.90
CA ASP A 93 -10.12 8.29 -4.11
C ASP A 93 -10.70 7.97 -2.72
N TYR A 94 -11.88 7.36 -2.76
CA TYR A 94 -12.64 6.92 -1.60
C TYR A 94 -12.09 5.62 -1.01
N VAL A 95 -11.52 4.78 -1.86
CA VAL A 95 -11.19 3.38 -1.57
C VAL A 95 -9.69 3.10 -1.64
N ASP A 96 -9.36 1.83 -1.34
CA ASP A 96 -8.01 1.28 -1.21
C ASP A 96 -7.16 1.90 -0.10
N ARG A 97 -6.02 1.26 0.17
CA ARG A 97 -4.96 1.66 1.11
C ARG A 97 -5.38 1.51 2.58
N GLY A 98 -6.44 2.20 2.98
CA GLY A 98 -7.12 1.98 4.25
C GLY A 98 -7.98 0.72 4.23
N ALA A 99 -8.39 0.24 5.41
CA ALA A 99 -9.15 -1.00 5.58
C ALA A 99 -10.68 -0.82 5.59
N PHE A 100 -11.16 0.42 5.42
CA PHE A 100 -12.56 0.78 5.55
C PHE A 100 -13.08 1.51 4.30
N GLY A 101 -12.62 1.10 3.12
CA GLY A 101 -13.06 1.67 1.83
C GLY A 101 -14.56 1.49 1.64
N LEU A 102 -15.11 0.33 2.02
CA LEU A 102 -16.52 0.04 1.85
C LEU A 102 -17.38 0.92 2.76
N GLU A 103 -16.98 1.12 4.01
CA GLU A 103 -17.70 2.01 4.93
C GLU A 103 -17.65 3.47 4.46
N VAL A 104 -16.53 3.92 3.90
CA VAL A 104 -16.42 5.24 3.25
C VAL A 104 -17.44 5.35 2.11
N THR A 105 -17.43 4.41 1.15
CA THR A 105 -18.34 4.40 0.01
C THR A 105 -19.81 4.42 0.46
N LEU A 106 -20.19 3.57 1.42
CA LEU A 106 -21.56 3.47 1.90
C LEU A 106 -22.05 4.74 2.60
N LEU A 107 -21.20 5.41 3.37
CA LEU A 107 -21.56 6.67 4.02
C LEU A 107 -21.71 7.80 2.99
N LEU A 108 -20.80 7.89 2.02
CA LEU A 108 -20.88 8.89 0.94
C LEU A 108 -22.12 8.68 0.06
N PHE A 109 -22.46 7.43 -0.27
CA PHE A 109 -23.67 7.11 -1.02
C PHE A 109 -24.94 7.44 -0.22
N ALA A 110 -24.98 7.16 1.08
CA ALA A 110 -26.09 7.57 1.93
C ALA A 110 -26.26 9.10 1.95
N LEU A 111 -25.16 9.85 2.06
CA LEU A 111 -25.14 11.31 1.98
C LEU A 111 -25.64 11.80 0.60
N LYS A 112 -25.16 11.19 -0.49
CA LYS A 112 -25.53 11.54 -1.86
C LYS A 112 -27.03 11.36 -2.12
N ILE A 113 -27.59 10.21 -1.72
CA ILE A 113 -29.02 9.92 -1.88
C ILE A 113 -29.86 10.89 -1.05
N LYS A 114 -29.44 11.20 0.18
CA LYS A 114 -30.22 12.07 1.07
C LYS A 114 -30.16 13.54 0.67
N TYR A 115 -29.03 13.99 0.14
CA TYR A 115 -28.73 15.39 -0.13
C TYR A 115 -28.10 15.59 -1.52
N PRO A 116 -28.79 15.20 -2.61
CA PRO A 116 -28.20 15.15 -3.95
C PRO A 116 -27.76 16.52 -4.50
N THR A 117 -28.39 17.61 -4.04
CA THR A 117 -28.07 19.00 -4.43
C THR A 117 -27.09 19.70 -3.48
N GLN A 118 -26.57 18.98 -2.48
CA GLN A 118 -25.58 19.50 -1.53
C GLN A 118 -24.29 18.68 -1.54
N ILE A 119 -24.36 17.39 -1.86
CA ILE A 119 -23.22 16.46 -1.88
C ILE A 119 -22.91 16.08 -3.32
N TYR A 120 -21.72 16.43 -3.79
CA TYR A 120 -21.20 16.13 -5.12
C TYR A 120 -19.99 15.21 -4.97
N LEU A 121 -20.03 14.06 -5.64
CA LEU A 121 -18.97 13.06 -5.61
C LEU A 121 -18.34 13.00 -7.00
N LEU A 122 -17.04 13.22 -7.10
CA LEU A 122 -16.30 13.10 -8.35
C LEU A 122 -15.57 11.75 -8.42
N ARG A 123 -15.14 11.34 -9.60
CA ARG A 123 -14.38 10.11 -9.80
C ARG A 123 -12.90 10.36 -9.54
N GLY A 124 -12.27 9.55 -8.69
CA GLY A 124 -10.82 9.46 -8.56
C GLY A 124 -10.24 8.31 -9.38
N ASN A 125 -8.91 8.19 -9.38
CA ASN A 125 -8.24 7.10 -10.08
C ASN A 125 -8.35 5.77 -9.33
N HIS A 126 -8.70 5.76 -8.04
CA HIS A 126 -8.98 4.53 -7.31
C HIS A 126 -10.39 3.99 -7.53
N GLU A 127 -11.30 4.75 -8.12
CA GLU A 127 -12.65 4.30 -8.50
C GLU A 127 -12.66 3.56 -9.86
N MET A 128 -11.74 2.59 -10.00
CA MET A 128 -11.64 1.73 -11.18
C MET A 128 -11.17 0.31 -10.85
N ARG A 129 -11.54 -0.64 -11.70
CA ARG A 129 -11.29 -2.07 -11.51
C ARG A 129 -9.79 -2.35 -11.48
N THR A 130 -9.04 -1.81 -12.44
CA THR A 130 -7.59 -2.08 -12.56
C THR A 130 -6.76 -1.72 -11.32
N VAL A 131 -7.22 -0.73 -10.54
CA VAL A 131 -6.55 -0.30 -9.30
C VAL A 131 -7.09 -1.02 -8.07
N THR A 132 -8.41 -1.15 -7.94
CA THR A 132 -9.03 -1.85 -6.80
C THR A 132 -8.74 -3.35 -6.76
N GLU A 133 -8.46 -3.96 -7.91
CA GLU A 133 -7.96 -5.35 -8.01
C GLU A 133 -6.49 -5.49 -7.61
N LYS A 134 -5.69 -4.44 -7.82
CA LYS A 134 -4.27 -4.42 -7.47
C LYS A 134 -4.05 -4.14 -5.99
N PHE A 135 -4.90 -3.31 -5.39
CA PHE A 135 -4.89 -3.00 -3.96
C PHE A 135 -5.94 -3.85 -3.22
N ASN A 136 -6.51 -3.34 -2.14
CA ASN A 136 -7.24 -4.14 -1.17
C ASN A 136 -8.77 -3.98 -1.24
N PHE A 137 -9.33 -3.09 -2.06
CA PHE A 137 -10.78 -2.84 -2.04
C PHE A 137 -11.60 -4.02 -2.57
N LYS A 138 -11.13 -4.74 -3.60
CA LYS A 138 -11.83 -5.95 -4.06
C LYS A 138 -11.88 -7.02 -2.98
N GLU A 139 -10.74 -7.31 -2.37
CA GLU A 139 -10.64 -8.26 -1.25
C GLU A 139 -11.52 -7.83 -0.06
N GLU A 140 -11.52 -6.53 0.27
CA GLU A 140 -12.39 -5.97 1.31
C GLU A 140 -13.87 -6.27 1.04
N CYS A 141 -14.33 -6.02 -0.19
CA CYS A 141 -15.71 -6.30 -0.61
C CYS A 141 -16.02 -7.80 -0.59
N GLU A 142 -15.11 -8.63 -1.10
CA GLU A 142 -15.27 -10.09 -1.12
C GLU A 142 -15.42 -10.67 0.28
N VAL A 143 -14.57 -10.26 1.23
CA VAL A 143 -14.61 -10.73 2.62
C VAL A 143 -15.83 -10.21 3.34
N LYS A 144 -16.22 -8.95 3.13
CA LYS A 144 -17.35 -8.35 3.84
C LYS A 144 -18.69 -8.78 3.23
N PHE A 145 -18.89 -8.75 1.92
CA PHE A 145 -20.22 -8.94 1.31
C PHE A 145 -20.25 -9.84 0.06
N GLY A 146 -19.09 -10.30 -0.42
CA GLY A 146 -18.96 -11.14 -1.61
C GLY A 146 -18.64 -10.34 -2.87
N VAL A 147 -18.12 -11.03 -3.88
CA VAL A 147 -17.62 -10.45 -5.14
C VAL A 147 -18.71 -9.72 -5.93
N ASP A 148 -19.96 -10.17 -5.84
CA ASP A 148 -21.11 -9.51 -6.48
C ASP A 148 -21.37 -8.09 -5.95
N THR A 149 -20.97 -7.82 -4.71
CA THR A 149 -21.04 -6.46 -4.14
C THR A 149 -19.96 -5.57 -4.72
N TYR A 150 -18.77 -6.11 -4.97
CA TYR A 150 -17.70 -5.39 -5.66
C TYR A 150 -18.12 -4.98 -7.06
N ASP A 151 -18.66 -5.92 -7.84
CA ASP A 151 -19.11 -5.65 -9.22
C ASP A 151 -20.20 -4.56 -9.26
N LEU A 152 -21.13 -4.58 -8.30
CA LEU A 152 -22.17 -3.56 -8.18
C LEU A 152 -21.58 -2.17 -7.87
N ILE A 153 -20.58 -2.09 -6.98
CA ILE A 153 -19.90 -0.84 -6.65
C ILE A 153 -19.08 -0.33 -7.83
N MET A 154 -18.42 -1.22 -8.59
CA MET A 154 -17.68 -0.80 -9.81
C MET A 154 -18.62 -0.16 -10.83
N ASN A 155 -19.84 -0.69 -10.99
CA ASN A 155 -20.84 -0.08 -11.86
C ASN A 155 -21.31 1.29 -11.33
N ALA A 156 -21.34 1.48 -10.01
CA ALA A 156 -21.62 2.78 -9.41
C ALA A 156 -20.48 3.78 -9.65
N PHE A 157 -19.24 3.31 -9.58
CA PHE A 157 -18.04 4.11 -9.84
C PHE A 157 -17.96 4.57 -11.30
N ASP A 158 -18.40 3.75 -12.26
CA ASP A 158 -18.54 4.18 -13.66
C ASP A 158 -19.55 5.32 -13.85
N ALA A 159 -20.48 5.52 -12.91
CA ALA A 159 -21.45 6.61 -12.97
C ALA A 159 -20.97 7.94 -12.35
N LEU A 160 -19.84 7.93 -11.61
CA LEU A 160 -19.34 9.11 -10.92
C LEU A 160 -19.00 10.25 -11.90
N PRO A 161 -19.53 11.47 -11.68
CA PRO A 161 -19.12 12.67 -12.39
C PRO A 161 -17.60 12.92 -12.37
N LEU A 162 -17.10 13.68 -13.33
CA LEU A 162 -15.65 13.82 -13.56
C LEU A 162 -15.09 15.13 -12.99
N ALA A 163 -15.87 16.21 -12.99
CA ALA A 163 -15.41 17.51 -12.58
C ALA A 163 -16.56 18.44 -12.12
N ALA A 164 -16.19 19.57 -11.52
CA ALA A 164 -17.09 20.67 -11.21
C ALA A 164 -16.41 22.02 -11.40
N VAL A 165 -17.08 22.99 -12.02
CA VAL A 165 -16.73 24.40 -11.93
C VAL A 165 -17.40 24.98 -10.69
N LEU A 166 -16.58 25.47 -9.77
CA LEU A 166 -17.01 26.08 -8.51
C LEU A 166 -16.89 27.60 -8.65
N THR A 167 -18.01 28.30 -8.73
CA THR A 167 -18.03 29.77 -8.86
C THR A 167 -18.38 30.43 -7.54
N THR A 168 -17.49 31.31 -7.08
CA THR A 168 -17.70 32.20 -5.95
C THR A 168 -17.54 33.66 -6.39
N PRO A 169 -17.84 34.64 -5.53
CA PRO A 169 -17.50 36.05 -5.81
C PRO A 169 -16.02 36.31 -6.07
N THR A 170 -15.11 35.42 -5.63
CA THR A 170 -13.66 35.59 -5.81
C THR A 170 -13.14 35.01 -7.14
N GLY A 171 -13.93 34.18 -7.82
CA GLY A 171 -13.58 33.58 -9.11
C GLY A 171 -14.29 32.26 -9.38
N SER A 172 -14.01 31.68 -10.54
CA SER A 172 -14.44 30.33 -10.91
C SER A 172 -13.25 29.38 -10.90
N TYR A 173 -13.40 28.21 -10.31
CA TYR A 173 -12.33 27.23 -10.14
C TYR A 173 -12.76 25.90 -10.72
N LEU A 174 -11.89 25.24 -11.49
CA LEU A 174 -12.15 23.87 -11.93
C LEU A 174 -11.73 22.92 -10.80
N ALA A 175 -12.61 22.01 -10.41
CA ALA A 175 -12.35 20.95 -9.44
C ALA A 175 -12.44 19.59 -10.14
N LEU A 176 -11.37 18.78 -10.05
CA LEU A 176 -11.29 17.41 -10.60
C LEU A 176 -10.25 16.62 -9.80
N HIS A 177 -10.10 15.31 -10.03
CA HIS A 177 -9.17 14.50 -9.24
C HIS A 177 -7.70 14.71 -9.62
N GLY A 178 -7.41 14.40 -10.89
CA GLY A 178 -6.09 14.40 -11.50
C GLY A 178 -5.65 15.81 -11.89
N GLY A 179 -5.63 16.08 -13.19
CA GLY A 179 -5.13 17.33 -13.72
C GLY A 179 -5.66 17.65 -15.11
N ILE A 180 -4.99 18.60 -15.77
CA ILE A 180 -5.24 18.93 -17.17
C ILE A 180 -4.38 18.06 -18.09
N SER A 181 -4.72 18.06 -19.38
CA SER A 181 -4.07 17.26 -20.42
C SER A 181 -3.97 18.03 -21.73
N SER A 182 -3.06 17.63 -22.62
CA SER A 182 -3.03 18.10 -24.01
C SER A 182 -4.28 17.73 -24.80
N ASN A 183 -5.10 16.79 -24.29
CA ASN A 183 -6.41 16.44 -24.85
C ASN A 183 -7.57 17.27 -24.25
N LEU A 184 -7.28 18.20 -23.33
CA LEU A 184 -8.26 19.04 -22.64
C LEU A 184 -8.04 20.52 -23.02
N PHE A 185 -8.78 21.00 -24.01
CA PHE A 185 -8.66 22.38 -24.51
C PHE A 185 -9.68 23.30 -23.85
N CYS A 186 -10.92 22.83 -23.71
CA CYS A 186 -12.00 23.57 -23.07
C CYS A 186 -12.85 22.70 -22.14
N LEU A 187 -13.70 23.36 -21.34
CA LEU A 187 -14.60 22.67 -20.40
C LEU A 187 -15.59 21.73 -21.09
N ASP A 188 -15.98 22.02 -22.34
CA ASP A 188 -16.90 21.17 -23.12
C ASP A 188 -16.29 19.81 -23.49
N ASP A 189 -14.95 19.70 -23.53
CA ASP A 189 -14.27 18.42 -23.74
C ASP A 189 -14.60 17.45 -22.60
N ILE A 190 -14.64 17.92 -21.34
CA ILE A 190 -15.03 17.12 -20.18
C ILE A 190 -16.50 16.72 -20.29
N SER A 191 -17.37 17.65 -20.67
CA SER A 191 -18.81 17.41 -20.85
C SER A 191 -19.09 16.33 -21.90
N SER A 192 -18.18 16.12 -22.85
CA SER A 192 -18.35 15.20 -23.98
C SER A 192 -17.77 13.79 -23.74
N VAL A 193 -17.07 13.55 -22.63
CA VAL A 193 -16.49 12.23 -22.31
C VAL A 193 -17.58 11.18 -22.07
N ASP A 194 -17.46 10.00 -22.66
CA ASP A 194 -18.23 8.85 -22.21
C ASP A 194 -17.63 8.28 -20.91
N ARG A 195 -18.21 8.68 -19.77
CA ARG A 195 -17.68 8.31 -18.45
C ARG A 195 -18.13 6.93 -17.97
N PHE A 196 -19.17 6.34 -18.57
CA PHE A 196 -19.81 5.10 -18.12
C PHE A 196 -19.02 3.85 -18.54
N CYS A 197 -17.71 3.89 -18.33
CA CYS A 197 -16.79 2.84 -18.67
C CYS A 197 -15.60 2.81 -17.69
N GLU A 198 -14.87 1.70 -17.72
CA GLU A 198 -13.56 1.62 -17.09
C GLU A 198 -12.58 2.55 -17.84
N PRO A 199 -11.87 3.47 -17.15
CA PRO A 199 -10.86 4.31 -17.78
C PRO A 199 -9.78 3.48 -18.48
N GLY A 200 -9.44 3.86 -19.72
CA GLY A 200 -8.33 3.27 -20.46
C GLY A 200 -6.96 3.69 -19.91
N LYS A 201 -5.88 3.19 -20.54
CA LYS A 201 -4.49 3.60 -20.22
C LYS A 201 -4.06 4.94 -20.86
N GLN A 202 -4.91 5.50 -21.72
CA GLN A 202 -4.67 6.72 -22.50
C GLN A 202 -6.01 7.43 -22.74
N GLY A 203 -5.93 8.71 -23.12
CA GLY A 203 -7.07 9.53 -23.49
C GLY A 203 -7.59 10.39 -22.34
N LEU A 204 -8.48 11.33 -22.66
CA LEU A 204 -8.89 12.39 -21.74
C LEU A 204 -9.41 11.86 -20.39
N LEU A 205 -10.24 10.81 -20.39
CA LEU A 205 -10.75 10.21 -19.15
C LEU A 205 -9.61 9.67 -18.26
N CYS A 206 -8.58 9.06 -18.84
CA CYS A 206 -7.40 8.64 -18.08
C CYS A 206 -6.66 9.87 -17.54
N ASP A 207 -6.41 10.84 -18.40
CA ASP A 207 -5.54 11.97 -18.07
C ASP A 207 -6.13 12.85 -16.96
N ILE A 208 -7.44 13.13 -16.94
CA ILE A 208 -8.07 13.95 -15.90
C ILE A 208 -8.11 13.26 -14.53
N LEU A 209 -7.91 11.93 -14.48
CA LEU A 209 -7.84 11.16 -13.24
C LEU A 209 -6.39 10.98 -12.75
N TRP A 210 -5.40 11.06 -13.66
CA TRP A 210 -4.02 10.62 -13.38
C TRP A 210 -2.92 11.68 -13.57
N SER A 211 -3.23 12.81 -14.20
CA SER A 211 -2.21 13.82 -14.48
C SER A 211 -1.78 14.58 -13.23
N ASP A 212 -0.51 14.98 -13.18
CA ASP A 212 0.11 15.70 -12.07
C ASP A 212 0.67 17.04 -12.55
N PRO A 213 0.66 18.11 -11.74
CA PRO A 213 1.42 19.31 -12.03
C PRO A 213 2.92 19.00 -12.01
N MET A 214 3.71 19.72 -12.80
CA MET A 214 5.16 19.70 -12.63
C MET A 214 5.51 20.23 -11.22
N PRO A 215 6.36 19.54 -10.44
CA PRO A 215 6.69 19.95 -9.08
C PRO A 215 7.31 21.35 -9.04
N GLU A 216 6.74 22.25 -8.22
CA GLU A 216 7.14 23.66 -8.20
C GLU A 216 8.59 23.88 -7.75
N ASP A 217 9.09 23.04 -6.83
CA ASP A 217 10.47 23.07 -6.33
C ASP A 217 11.52 22.93 -7.43
N THR A 218 11.19 22.25 -8.53
CA THR A 218 12.08 22.14 -9.71
C THR A 218 12.32 23.46 -10.43
N GLY A 219 11.48 24.48 -10.21
CA GLY A 219 11.61 25.81 -10.77
C GLY A 219 12.30 26.82 -9.84
N VAL A 220 12.47 26.48 -8.55
CA VAL A 220 13.01 27.40 -7.53
C VAL A 220 14.52 27.52 -7.66
N GLY A 221 15.03 28.75 -7.69
CA GLY A 221 16.47 29.02 -7.70
C GLY A 221 17.16 28.85 -9.05
N LEU A 222 16.40 28.56 -10.12
CA LEU A 222 16.89 28.57 -11.50
C LEU A 222 17.38 29.95 -11.92
N ASP A 223 18.37 29.99 -12.81
CA ASP A 223 18.79 31.23 -13.46
C ASP A 223 17.73 31.72 -14.47
N GLU A 224 17.89 32.95 -14.99
CA GLU A 224 16.88 33.54 -15.88
C GLU A 224 16.62 32.72 -17.16
N LYS A 225 17.63 32.01 -17.67
CA LYS A 225 17.51 31.24 -18.90
C LYS A 225 16.75 29.94 -18.60
N ASP A 226 17.18 29.20 -17.59
CA ASP A 226 16.59 27.92 -17.22
C ASP A 226 15.17 28.11 -16.67
N LEU A 227 14.91 29.19 -15.93
CA LEU A 227 13.56 29.56 -15.49
C LEU A 227 12.63 29.85 -16.68
N LYS A 228 13.13 30.48 -17.75
CA LYS A 228 12.34 30.73 -18.94
C LYS A 228 11.97 29.43 -19.65
N GLU A 229 12.90 28.48 -19.74
CA GLU A 229 12.63 27.15 -20.30
C GLU A 229 11.61 26.40 -19.43
N TRP A 230 11.75 26.45 -18.09
CA TRP A 230 10.81 25.86 -17.14
C TRP A 230 9.39 26.43 -17.25
N LEU A 231 9.27 27.76 -17.41
CA LEU A 231 7.97 28.44 -17.55
C LEU A 231 7.28 28.17 -18.90
N ASP A 232 8.02 27.74 -19.93
CA ASP A 232 7.51 27.41 -21.27
C ASP A 232 7.06 25.94 -21.40
N VAL A 233 7.24 25.12 -20.36
CA VAL A 233 6.80 23.72 -20.36
C VAL A 233 5.27 23.62 -20.39
N GLU A 234 4.75 22.88 -21.37
CA GLU A 234 3.32 22.56 -21.50
C GLU A 234 3.01 21.19 -20.90
N TYR A 235 3.29 20.10 -21.62
CA TYR A 235 2.98 18.75 -21.20
C TYR A 235 4.14 17.79 -21.48
N PHE A 236 4.37 16.82 -20.60
CA PHE A 236 5.30 15.71 -20.83
C PHE A 236 4.83 14.44 -20.10
N PRO A 237 5.31 13.24 -20.47
CA PRO A 237 4.82 11.99 -19.89
C PRO A 237 5.01 11.92 -18.37
N ASN A 238 4.00 11.43 -17.65
CA ASN A 238 4.10 11.25 -16.20
C ASN A 238 4.85 9.96 -15.86
N SER A 239 6.14 10.08 -15.55
CA SER A 239 7.00 8.94 -15.19
C SER A 239 6.68 8.35 -13.82
N THR A 240 6.09 9.12 -12.90
CA THR A 240 5.71 8.65 -11.56
C THR A 240 4.51 7.70 -11.62
N ARG A 241 3.53 8.02 -12.47
CA ARG A 241 2.29 7.23 -12.61
C ARG A 241 2.36 6.19 -13.72
N GLY A 242 3.18 6.42 -14.75
CA GLY A 242 3.26 5.58 -15.95
C GLY A 242 2.07 5.72 -16.92
N VAL A 243 1.11 6.58 -16.59
CA VAL A 243 -0.06 6.99 -17.38
C VAL A 243 -0.37 8.46 -17.08
N GLY A 244 -1.20 9.11 -17.90
CA GLY A 244 -1.43 10.56 -17.80
C GLY A 244 -0.18 11.38 -18.16
N CYS A 245 -0.19 12.66 -17.80
CA CYS A 245 0.93 13.57 -18.08
C CYS A 245 1.30 14.43 -16.87
N PHE A 246 2.53 14.92 -16.89
CA PHE A 246 2.88 16.13 -16.17
C PHE A 246 2.46 17.34 -16.98
N PHE A 247 1.88 18.35 -16.33
CA PHE A 247 1.56 19.64 -16.94
C PHE A 247 2.33 20.78 -16.25
N GLY A 248 3.01 21.60 -17.05
CA GLY A 248 3.84 22.72 -16.60
C GLY A 248 3.10 24.05 -16.57
N HIS A 249 3.84 25.11 -16.25
CA HIS A 249 3.32 26.47 -16.09
C HIS A 249 2.55 26.97 -17.32
N LYS A 250 3.09 26.77 -18.53
CA LYS A 250 2.46 27.27 -19.76
C LYS A 250 1.13 26.59 -20.02
N ALA A 251 1.06 25.27 -19.83
CA ALA A 251 -0.17 24.51 -20.01
C ALA A 251 -1.30 25.03 -19.10
N ILE A 252 -1.04 25.11 -17.79
CA ILE A 252 -2.07 25.55 -16.85
C ILE A 252 -2.43 27.03 -17.03
N SER A 253 -1.46 27.89 -17.35
CA SER A 253 -1.72 29.32 -17.57
C SER A 253 -2.61 29.55 -18.79
N LEU A 254 -2.33 28.88 -19.91
CA LEU A 254 -3.16 28.94 -21.12
C LEU A 254 -4.54 28.35 -20.89
N PHE A 255 -4.63 27.20 -20.21
CA PHE A 255 -5.91 26.55 -19.94
C PHE A 255 -6.82 27.42 -19.06
N LEU A 256 -6.30 27.94 -17.94
CA LEU A 256 -7.08 28.77 -17.02
C LEU A 256 -7.54 30.07 -17.69
N SER A 257 -6.64 30.76 -18.41
CA SER A 257 -6.99 32.02 -19.08
C SER A 257 -8.02 31.83 -20.19
N SER A 258 -7.88 30.77 -21.00
CA SER A 258 -8.80 30.48 -22.11
C SER A 258 -10.20 30.07 -21.64
N ASN A 259 -10.31 29.51 -20.43
CA ASN A 259 -11.58 29.04 -19.86
C ASN A 259 -12.14 29.99 -18.77
N GLY A 260 -11.51 31.15 -18.55
CA GLY A 260 -11.97 32.13 -17.55
C GLY A 260 -11.92 31.63 -16.10
N LEU A 261 -10.94 30.79 -15.77
CA LEU A 261 -10.78 30.16 -14.47
C LEU A 261 -9.69 30.87 -13.64
N ALA A 262 -9.93 30.99 -12.34
CA ALA A 262 -8.98 31.53 -11.37
C ALA A 262 -7.94 30.49 -10.92
N GLY A 263 -8.27 29.20 -10.98
CA GLY A 263 -7.35 28.11 -10.63
C GLY A 263 -7.96 26.73 -10.79
N LEU A 264 -7.11 25.72 -10.62
CA LEU A 264 -7.46 24.31 -10.55
C LEU A 264 -7.41 23.84 -9.09
N ILE A 265 -8.43 23.10 -8.64
CA ILE A 265 -8.50 22.43 -7.35
C ILE A 265 -8.48 20.93 -7.62
N ARG A 266 -7.56 20.19 -6.97
CA ARG A 266 -7.36 18.78 -7.25
C ARG A 266 -7.06 17.91 -6.02
N GLY A 267 -7.07 16.58 -6.19
CA GLY A 267 -6.68 15.58 -5.18
C GLY A 267 -5.36 14.87 -5.54
N HIS A 268 -5.28 13.55 -5.35
CA HIS A 268 -4.34 12.58 -5.93
C HIS A 268 -2.85 12.64 -5.52
N GLU A 269 -2.39 13.78 -5.01
CA GLU A 269 -1.03 13.96 -4.49
C GLU A 269 -1.04 14.32 -3.00
N LEU A 270 -0.16 13.67 -2.25
CA LEU A 270 0.00 13.90 -0.83
C LEU A 270 0.86 15.15 -0.56
N GLY A 271 0.28 16.14 0.11
CA GLY A 271 1.03 17.22 0.77
C GLY A 271 1.21 16.95 2.27
N GLN A 272 2.37 17.28 2.84
CA GLN A 272 2.67 17.00 4.26
C GLN A 272 1.69 17.69 5.23
N THR A 273 1.21 18.88 4.88
CA THR A 273 0.21 19.66 5.63
C THR A 273 -1.22 19.41 5.17
N GLY A 274 -1.42 18.39 4.32
CA GLY A 274 -2.71 18.07 3.70
C GLY A 274 -3.01 18.84 2.42
N TYR A 275 -2.15 19.77 1.99
CA TYR A 275 -2.34 20.51 0.74
C TYR A 275 -1.01 20.85 0.06
N ILE A 276 -1.08 21.18 -1.23
CA ILE A 276 0.04 21.74 -2.00
C ILE A 276 -0.49 22.94 -2.79
N GLU A 277 0.10 24.11 -2.59
CA GLU A 277 -0.18 25.28 -3.41
C GLU A 277 0.90 25.39 -4.48
N ASN A 278 0.55 25.14 -5.73
CA ASN A 278 1.45 25.39 -6.86
C ASN A 278 1.19 26.78 -7.43
N TRP A 279 2.04 27.73 -7.03
CA TRP A 279 2.05 29.10 -7.53
C TRP A 279 2.83 29.24 -8.84
N MET A 280 3.59 28.18 -9.18
CA MET A 280 4.47 28.01 -10.34
C MET A 280 5.46 29.19 -10.51
N CYS A 281 6.12 29.48 -9.39
CA CYS A 281 7.32 30.30 -9.21
C CYS A 281 7.22 31.78 -9.64
N GLN A 282 6.27 32.49 -9.04
CA GLN A 282 5.74 33.83 -9.40
C GLN A 282 6.70 35.03 -9.59
N LYS A 283 6.31 35.91 -10.55
CA LYS A 283 6.29 37.40 -10.40
C LYS A 283 4.87 38.01 -10.34
N GLU A 284 3.80 37.23 -10.54
CA GLU A 284 2.42 37.74 -10.61
C GLU A 284 1.68 37.70 -9.26
N LYS A 285 1.01 38.80 -8.89
CA LYS A 285 0.14 38.87 -7.70
C LYS A 285 -1.21 38.17 -7.96
N ARG A 286 -1.21 36.84 -8.05
CA ARG A 286 -2.46 36.05 -8.09
C ARG A 286 -3.07 35.97 -6.69
N LYS A 287 -4.40 35.96 -6.60
CA LYS A 287 -5.14 35.74 -5.34
C LYS A 287 -5.36 34.26 -5.02
N PHE A 288 -5.05 33.38 -5.97
CA PHE A 288 -5.22 31.93 -5.88
C PHE A 288 -4.09 31.25 -6.67
N PRO A 289 -3.53 30.12 -6.19
CA PRO A 289 -2.49 29.38 -6.90
C PRO A 289 -2.98 28.90 -8.26
N PHE A 290 -2.07 28.56 -9.18
CA PHE A 290 -2.51 27.94 -10.44
C PHE A 290 -3.19 26.60 -10.17
N VAL A 291 -2.62 25.82 -9.24
CA VAL A 291 -3.16 24.53 -8.79
C VAL A 291 -3.13 24.48 -7.28
N LEU A 292 -4.26 24.10 -6.68
CA LEU A 292 -4.38 23.77 -5.26
C LEU A 292 -4.70 22.27 -5.13
N THR A 293 -3.76 21.51 -4.60
CA THR A 293 -3.97 20.11 -4.24
C THR A 293 -4.52 20.02 -2.82
N VAL A 294 -5.58 19.24 -2.63
CA VAL A 294 -6.30 19.00 -1.38
C VAL A 294 -6.20 17.51 -1.05
N PHE A 295 -5.73 17.18 0.15
CA PHE A 295 -5.60 15.81 0.63
C PHE A 295 -6.27 15.68 2.01
N SER A 296 -7.20 14.74 2.13
CA SER A 296 -8.10 14.64 3.29
C SER A 296 -7.91 13.36 4.12
N ALA A 297 -6.81 12.62 3.90
CA ALA A 297 -6.42 11.42 4.63
C ALA A 297 -5.18 11.67 5.53
N PRO A 298 -5.35 11.99 6.83
CA PRO A 298 -4.22 12.23 7.73
C PRO A 298 -3.49 10.93 8.09
N ASN A 299 -2.21 11.02 8.44
CA ASN A 299 -1.31 9.88 8.65
C ASN A 299 -1.56 8.76 7.63
N TYR A 300 -1.53 9.13 6.36
CA TYR A 300 -1.88 8.26 5.25
C TYR A 300 -1.15 6.92 5.35
N CYS A 301 -1.85 5.83 5.04
CA CYS A 301 -1.38 4.45 5.19
C CYS A 301 -0.89 4.05 6.61
N GLY A 302 -1.04 4.91 7.63
CA GLY A 302 -0.59 4.67 9.00
C GLY A 302 0.89 4.97 9.27
N TRP A 303 1.62 5.58 8.32
CA TRP A 303 3.06 5.88 8.50
C TRP A 303 3.56 7.18 7.86
N TYR A 304 2.77 7.87 7.02
CA TYR A 304 3.23 9.12 6.40
C TYR A 304 3.26 10.30 7.39
N ASN A 305 2.50 10.21 8.49
CA ASN A 305 2.45 11.24 9.53
C ASN A 305 2.20 12.67 8.98
N ASN A 306 1.44 12.75 7.88
CA ASN A 306 0.95 13.99 7.32
C ASN A 306 -0.32 14.45 8.05
N ASP A 307 -0.60 15.75 7.99
CA ASP A 307 -1.93 16.26 8.29
C ASP A 307 -2.84 16.15 7.05
N ALA A 308 -4.12 16.44 7.26
CA ALA A 308 -5.13 16.53 6.22
C ALA A 308 -5.89 17.85 6.33
N ILE A 309 -6.56 18.26 5.26
CA ILE A 309 -7.43 19.44 5.27
C ILE A 309 -8.84 19.14 4.74
N VAL A 310 -9.79 19.98 5.16
CA VAL A 310 -10.99 20.29 4.36
C VAL A 310 -10.84 21.73 3.87
N LEU A 311 -10.91 21.92 2.56
CA LEU A 311 -10.86 23.24 1.94
C LEU A 311 -12.21 23.93 2.10
N ASN A 312 -12.19 25.18 2.56
CA ASN A 312 -13.31 26.09 2.56
C ASN A 312 -13.14 27.10 1.44
N LEU A 313 -14.16 27.27 0.59
CA LEU A 313 -14.14 28.22 -0.52
C LEU A 313 -15.45 29.01 -0.51
N ASP A 314 -15.39 30.31 -0.23
CA ASP A 314 -16.58 31.15 -0.06
C ASP A 314 -16.38 32.57 -0.63
N SER A 315 -17.19 33.54 -0.20
CA SER A 315 -17.11 34.93 -0.65
C SER A 315 -15.86 35.67 -0.19
N GLU A 316 -15.21 35.20 0.88
CA GLU A 316 -13.99 35.79 1.45
C GLU A 316 -12.72 35.20 0.80
N GLY A 317 -12.86 34.11 0.04
CA GLY A 317 -11.77 33.42 -0.64
C GLY A 317 -11.67 31.97 -0.19
N TYR A 318 -10.44 31.47 -0.05
CA TYR A 318 -10.20 30.10 0.38
C TYR A 318 -9.49 30.05 1.74
N SER A 319 -9.81 29.03 2.53
CA SER A 319 -9.17 28.75 3.81
C SER A 319 -9.15 27.25 4.11
N TYR A 320 -8.32 26.84 5.06
CA TYR A 320 -8.10 25.42 5.37
C TYR A 320 -8.58 25.10 6.78
N HIS A 321 -9.31 23.99 6.92
CA HIS A 321 -9.50 23.32 8.20
C HIS A 321 -8.55 22.13 8.26
N GLN A 322 -7.38 22.32 8.86
CA GLN A 322 -6.37 21.28 9.03
C GLN A 322 -6.68 20.40 10.25
N PHE A 323 -6.46 19.09 10.11
CA PHE A 323 -6.68 18.11 11.17
C PHE A 323 -5.71 16.93 11.05
N SER A 324 -5.50 16.24 12.16
CA SER A 324 -4.64 15.05 12.26
C SER A 324 -5.49 13.79 12.44
N GLU A 325 -4.84 12.61 12.44
CA GLU A 325 -5.52 11.31 12.40
C GLU A 325 -6.50 11.07 13.56
N THR A 326 -7.60 10.38 13.21
CA THR A 326 -8.52 9.78 14.17
C THR A 326 -8.17 8.31 14.35
N LYS A 327 -7.96 7.88 15.60
CA LYS A 327 -7.68 6.47 15.90
C LYS A 327 -8.78 5.55 15.35
N ALA A 328 -8.38 4.63 14.48
CA ALA A 328 -9.22 3.56 13.95
C ALA A 328 -8.92 2.22 14.65
N PRO A 329 -9.87 1.26 14.65
CA PRO A 329 -9.59 -0.12 15.02
C PRO A 329 -8.53 -0.71 14.09
N TYR A 330 -7.64 -1.52 14.67
CA TYR A 330 -6.65 -2.25 13.90
C TYR A 330 -7.31 -3.39 13.12
N VAL A 331 -7.00 -3.47 11.83
CA VAL A 331 -7.41 -4.57 10.94
C VAL A 331 -6.14 -5.26 10.45
N LEU A 332 -6.12 -6.58 10.51
CA LEU A 332 -5.00 -7.35 9.98
C LEU A 332 -4.90 -7.18 8.45
N PRO A 333 -3.68 -7.17 7.88
CA PRO A 333 -3.49 -7.12 6.44
C PRO A 333 -4.26 -8.23 5.71
N ALA A 334 -4.66 -7.97 4.47
CA ALA A 334 -5.41 -8.91 3.63
C ALA A 334 -6.69 -9.45 4.30
N SER A 335 -7.30 -8.62 5.16
CA SER A 335 -8.52 -8.94 5.91
C SER A 335 -8.46 -10.30 6.64
N LEU A 336 -7.26 -10.73 7.06
CA LEU A 336 -7.05 -12.01 7.72
C LEU A 336 -7.73 -12.03 9.09
N ASN A 337 -8.38 -13.14 9.42
CA ASN A 337 -8.78 -13.38 10.81
C ASN A 337 -7.59 -13.85 11.65
N GLY A 338 -7.70 -13.72 12.97
CA GLY A 338 -6.61 -14.08 13.90
C GLY A 338 -6.13 -15.52 13.77
N PHE A 339 -7.00 -16.48 13.41
CA PHE A 339 -6.59 -17.85 13.15
C PHE A 339 -5.79 -17.95 11.85
N SER A 340 -6.29 -17.42 10.74
CA SER A 340 -5.56 -17.45 9.46
C SER A 340 -4.19 -16.77 9.57
N TYR A 341 -4.07 -15.72 10.38
CA TYR A 341 -2.81 -15.03 10.63
C TYR A 341 -1.84 -15.83 11.51
N THR A 342 -2.32 -16.43 12.61
CA THR A 342 -1.44 -17.08 13.61
C THR A 342 -1.20 -18.57 13.36
N LEU A 343 -2.14 -19.27 12.71
CA LEU A 343 -2.07 -20.71 12.49
C LEU A 343 -0.83 -21.14 11.70
N PRO A 344 -0.41 -20.44 10.62
CA PRO A 344 0.81 -20.77 9.91
C PRO A 344 2.06 -20.73 10.80
N TRP A 345 2.14 -19.73 11.69
CA TRP A 345 3.24 -19.58 12.64
C TRP A 345 3.20 -20.65 13.73
N LEU A 346 2.01 -20.92 14.29
CA LEU A 346 1.83 -21.94 15.32
C LEU A 346 2.24 -23.32 14.79
N CYS A 347 1.80 -23.68 13.58
CA CYS A 347 2.15 -24.94 12.94
C CYS A 347 3.66 -25.09 12.78
N GLU A 348 4.34 -24.03 12.34
CA GLU A 348 5.79 -23.99 12.16
C GLU A 348 6.54 -24.17 13.49
N ARG A 349 6.09 -23.51 14.56
CA ARG A 349 6.71 -23.60 15.90
C ARG A 349 6.48 -24.96 16.54
N THR A 350 5.26 -25.49 16.47
CA THR A 350 4.95 -26.85 16.96
C THR A 350 5.78 -27.88 16.22
N TYR A 351 5.89 -27.75 14.89
CA TYR A 351 6.74 -28.61 14.09
C TYR A 351 8.22 -28.55 14.50
N SER A 352 8.77 -27.35 14.66
CA SER A 352 10.15 -27.15 15.09
C SER A 352 10.42 -27.78 16.46
N PHE A 353 9.54 -27.51 17.44
CA PHE A 353 9.62 -28.09 18.78
C PHE A 353 9.63 -29.63 18.74
N VAL A 354 8.69 -30.21 17.99
CA VAL A 354 8.55 -31.66 17.84
C VAL A 354 9.82 -32.25 17.24
N ASN A 355 10.37 -31.65 16.19
CA ASN A 355 11.62 -32.13 15.58
C ASN A 355 12.82 -32.07 16.53
N ILE A 356 12.98 -30.98 17.29
CA ILE A 356 14.07 -30.83 18.26
C ILE A 356 13.92 -31.88 19.36
N PHE A 357 12.72 -32.00 19.94
CA PHE A 357 12.42 -32.99 20.97
C PHE A 357 12.70 -34.42 20.48
N PHE A 358 12.33 -34.73 19.24
CA PHE A 358 12.64 -36.04 18.65
C PHE A 358 14.12 -36.26 18.38
N GLY A 359 14.86 -35.24 17.92
CA GLY A 359 16.31 -35.34 17.79
C GLY A 359 16.97 -35.72 19.11
N MET A 360 16.57 -35.05 20.19
CA MET A 360 17.05 -35.37 21.55
C MET A 360 16.68 -36.78 22.00
N LEU A 361 15.48 -37.26 21.65
CA LEU A 361 15.07 -38.63 21.97
C LEU A 361 15.89 -39.67 21.20
N ILE A 362 16.18 -39.41 19.91
CA ILE A 362 16.96 -40.29 19.03
C ILE A 362 18.40 -40.44 19.52
N ASP A 363 19.02 -39.34 19.96
CA ASP A 363 20.37 -39.34 20.51
C ASP A 363 20.48 -40.12 21.85
N GLN A 364 19.35 -40.45 22.48
CA GLN A 364 19.28 -41.17 23.74
C GLN A 364 18.51 -42.51 23.66
N ILE A 365 18.37 -43.12 22.48
CA ILE A 365 17.66 -44.40 22.35
C ILE A 365 18.53 -45.55 22.83
N GLU A 366 18.28 -46.01 24.06
CA GLU A 366 18.78 -47.29 24.60
C GLU A 366 17.64 -48.27 24.98
N ASP A 367 16.36 -47.86 24.94
CA ASP A 367 15.23 -48.65 25.48
C ASP A 367 13.94 -48.62 24.63
N LYS A 368 13.26 -49.78 24.55
CA LYS A 368 12.01 -50.04 23.80
C LYS A 368 10.82 -49.20 24.29
N THR A 369 10.81 -48.80 25.56
CA THR A 369 9.74 -47.96 26.16
C THR A 369 9.65 -46.57 25.52
N ARG A 370 10.78 -46.02 25.04
CA ARG A 370 10.85 -44.72 24.37
C ARG A 370 10.25 -44.76 22.95
N ILE A 371 10.37 -45.90 22.26
CA ILE A 371 9.79 -46.13 20.93
C ILE A 371 8.26 -45.99 20.97
N GLU A 372 7.62 -46.49 22.03
CA GLU A 372 6.17 -46.43 22.20
C GLU A 372 5.66 -44.99 22.43
N SER A 373 6.43 -44.18 23.16
CA SER A 373 6.18 -42.76 23.34
C SER A 373 6.32 -41.99 22.02
N MET A 374 7.31 -42.35 21.19
CA MET A 374 7.47 -41.78 19.86
C MET A 374 6.28 -42.12 18.93
N LYS A 375 5.80 -43.36 18.96
CA LYS A 375 4.59 -43.78 18.21
C LYS A 375 3.35 -42.99 18.61
N LYS A 376 3.15 -42.76 19.92
CA LYS A 376 2.02 -41.96 20.43
C LYS A 376 2.08 -40.51 19.95
N CYS A 377 3.27 -39.91 19.94
CA CYS A 377 3.47 -38.55 19.44
C CYS A 377 3.22 -38.47 17.92
N LEU A 378 3.64 -39.48 17.15
CA LEU A 378 3.35 -39.60 15.71
C LEU A 378 1.84 -39.61 15.41
N ASN A 379 1.07 -40.38 16.19
CA ASN A 379 -0.39 -40.44 16.06
C ASN A 379 -1.06 -39.10 16.40
N ASN A 380 -0.53 -38.37 17.38
CA ASN A 380 -1.05 -37.04 17.71
C ASN A 380 -0.76 -36.02 16.59
N LEU A 381 0.41 -36.09 15.96
CA LEU A 381 0.74 -35.25 14.79
C LEU A 381 -0.17 -35.53 13.60
N GLU A 382 -0.55 -36.78 13.37
CA GLU A 382 -1.51 -37.15 12.32
C GLU A 382 -2.92 -36.58 12.59
N LYS A 383 -3.35 -36.54 13.86
CA LYS A 383 -4.60 -35.88 14.24
C LYS A 383 -4.55 -34.37 13.99
N VAL A 384 -3.43 -33.72 14.31
CA VAL A 384 -3.22 -32.30 14.02
C VAL A 384 -3.20 -32.05 12.51
N GLU A 385 -2.51 -32.88 11.73
CA GLU A 385 -2.50 -32.81 10.25
C GLU A 385 -3.91 -32.92 9.66
N THR A 386 -4.70 -33.85 10.18
CA THR A 386 -6.09 -34.07 9.73
C THR A 386 -6.98 -32.88 10.08
N GLY A 387 -6.90 -32.40 11.32
CA GLY A 387 -7.64 -31.19 11.73
C GLY A 387 -7.24 -29.94 10.94
N LEU A 388 -5.95 -29.79 10.61
CA LEU A 388 -5.47 -28.66 9.80
C LEU A 388 -5.94 -28.73 8.33
N LYS A 389 -6.13 -29.94 7.78
CA LYS A 389 -6.72 -30.12 6.44
C LYS A 389 -8.20 -29.77 6.42
N GLU A 390 -8.93 -30.02 7.51
CA GLU A 390 -10.34 -29.67 7.64
C GLU A 390 -10.56 -28.14 7.78
N VAL A 391 -9.56 -27.41 8.26
CA VAL A 391 -9.61 -25.94 8.47
C VAL A 391 -9.13 -25.14 7.24
N GLY A 392 -8.42 -25.76 6.29
CA GLY A 392 -7.68 -25.04 5.24
C GLY A 392 -8.45 -24.78 3.94
N HIS A 393 -8.87 -23.53 3.71
CA HIS A 393 -9.20 -22.99 2.37
C HIS A 393 -8.13 -22.03 1.81
N ALA A 394 -7.00 -21.84 2.50
CA ALA A 394 -5.94 -20.91 2.09
C ALA A 394 -4.70 -21.64 1.55
N ASN A 395 -4.19 -21.19 0.38
CA ASN A 395 -3.02 -21.75 -0.29
C ASN A 395 -1.75 -21.79 0.59
N ASP A 396 -1.57 -20.85 1.52
CA ASP A 396 -0.41 -20.80 2.43
C ASP A 396 -0.41 -21.92 3.48
N VAL A 397 -1.59 -22.35 3.93
CA VAL A 397 -1.73 -23.47 4.88
C VAL A 397 -1.35 -24.79 4.18
N ALA A 398 -1.66 -24.93 2.88
CA ALA A 398 -1.34 -26.11 2.09
C ALA A 398 0.17 -26.31 1.86
N VAL A 399 0.93 -25.23 1.65
CA VAL A 399 2.40 -25.29 1.48
C VAL A 399 3.08 -25.71 2.78
N LYS A 400 2.67 -25.14 3.92
CA LYS A 400 3.23 -25.50 5.24
C LYS A 400 2.77 -26.88 5.73
N LEU A 401 1.56 -27.32 5.38
CA LEU A 401 1.06 -28.69 5.60
C LEU A 401 1.90 -29.76 4.89
N LYS A 402 2.36 -29.49 3.66
CA LYS A 402 3.29 -30.40 2.95
C LYS A 402 4.57 -30.66 3.76
N GLY A 403 5.01 -29.69 4.56
CA GLY A 403 6.15 -29.84 5.47
C GLY A 403 5.94 -30.84 6.58
N LEU A 404 4.81 -30.71 7.26
CA LEU A 404 4.40 -31.61 8.31
C LEU A 404 4.29 -33.06 7.78
N VAL A 405 3.68 -33.23 6.60
CA VAL A 405 3.46 -34.54 5.96
C VAL A 405 4.77 -35.26 5.62
N VAL A 406 5.72 -34.54 5.01
CA VAL A 406 7.01 -35.14 4.61
C VAL A 406 7.80 -35.62 5.83
N SER A 407 7.81 -34.83 6.90
CA SER A 407 8.52 -35.18 8.14
C SER A 407 7.86 -36.33 8.88
N ARG A 408 6.53 -36.39 8.93
CA ARG A 408 5.79 -37.54 9.48
C ARG A 408 6.14 -38.84 8.75
N ARG A 409 6.22 -38.82 7.42
CA ARG A 409 6.62 -39.99 6.61
C ARG A 409 8.04 -40.44 6.92
N LYS A 410 8.99 -39.51 7.02
CA LYS A 410 10.38 -39.83 7.41
C LYS A 410 10.44 -40.46 8.81
N MET A 411 9.67 -39.93 9.75
CA MET A 411 9.63 -40.40 11.13
C MET A 411 8.98 -41.77 11.27
N SER A 412 7.88 -42.02 10.53
CA SER A 412 7.26 -43.36 10.42
C SER A 412 8.26 -44.39 9.87
N SER A 413 9.02 -44.01 8.84
CA SER A 413 10.07 -44.87 8.27
C SER A 413 11.19 -45.18 9.28
N LEU A 414 11.62 -44.21 10.09
CA LEU A 414 12.68 -44.41 11.08
C LEU A 414 12.22 -45.31 12.22
N ILE A 415 11.01 -45.08 12.76
CA ILE A 415 10.41 -45.95 13.77
C ILE A 415 10.28 -47.39 13.25
N GLY A 416 9.94 -47.57 11.98
CA GLY A 416 9.90 -48.88 11.31
C GLY A 416 11.27 -49.58 11.35
N LYS A 417 12.34 -48.88 10.98
CA LYS A 417 13.72 -49.41 11.01
C LYS A 417 14.20 -49.73 12.43
N ILE A 418 13.85 -48.90 13.41
CA ILE A 418 14.20 -49.08 14.83
C ILE A 418 13.41 -50.22 15.49
N SER A 419 12.22 -50.55 14.99
CA SER A 419 11.37 -51.62 15.52
C SER A 419 11.71 -53.00 14.93
N ASP A 420 12.62 -53.09 13.96
CA ASP A 420 13.02 -54.35 13.31
C ASP A 420 14.06 -55.09 14.17
N PRO A 421 13.77 -56.31 14.67
CA PRO A 421 14.68 -57.07 15.53
C PRO A 421 15.95 -57.56 14.82
N HIS A 422 16.04 -57.47 13.50
CA HIS A 422 17.19 -57.92 12.71
C HIS A 422 18.15 -56.78 12.32
N ILE A 423 17.82 -55.53 12.66
CA ILE A 423 18.64 -54.36 12.36
C ILE A 423 19.32 -53.91 13.65
N SER A 424 20.66 -53.94 13.68
CA SER A 424 21.43 -53.40 14.79
C SER A 424 21.27 -51.88 14.84
N PHE A 425 21.06 -51.31 16.03
CA PHE A 425 20.97 -49.86 16.24
C PHE A 425 22.16 -49.08 15.68
N LYS A 426 23.35 -49.71 15.61
CA LYS A 426 24.57 -49.10 15.05
C LYS A 426 24.58 -49.03 13.52
N ASP A 427 23.74 -49.82 12.86
CA ASP A 427 23.63 -49.89 11.39
C ASP A 427 22.48 -49.03 10.85
N ILE A 428 21.68 -48.44 11.75
CA ILE A 428 20.67 -47.44 11.40
C ILE A 428 21.38 -46.11 11.25
N ASP A 429 21.43 -45.57 10.03
CA ASP A 429 21.87 -44.19 9.81
C ASP A 429 20.91 -43.25 10.56
N THR A 430 21.31 -42.82 11.76
CA THR A 430 20.53 -41.95 12.65
C THR A 430 20.42 -40.53 12.12
N LYS A 431 21.09 -40.22 11.00
CA LYS A 431 20.78 -39.03 10.22
C LYS A 431 19.40 -39.21 9.61
N LEU A 432 18.37 -38.81 10.35
CA LEU A 432 17.21 -38.20 9.73
C LEU A 432 17.75 -37.14 8.76
N GLU A 433 17.75 -37.45 7.46
CA GLU A 433 17.89 -36.42 6.45
C GLU A 433 16.87 -35.36 6.81
N ARG A 434 17.38 -34.19 7.21
CA ARG A 434 16.56 -33.02 7.54
C ARG A 434 15.45 -32.93 6.48
N SER A 435 14.21 -32.86 6.94
CA SER A 435 13.07 -32.68 6.05
C SER A 435 13.38 -31.55 5.05
N PRO A 436 12.91 -31.61 3.78
CA PRO A 436 12.96 -30.45 2.89
C PRO A 436 12.23 -29.23 3.48
N LEU A 437 11.38 -29.46 4.49
CA LEU A 437 10.67 -28.44 5.27
C LEU A 437 11.19 -28.31 6.71
N ALA A 438 12.29 -28.96 7.07
CA ALA A 438 13.20 -28.50 8.12
C ALA A 438 14.11 -27.36 7.63
N ASN A 439 13.73 -26.68 6.54
CA ASN A 439 14.03 -25.27 6.34
C ASN A 439 13.08 -24.41 7.20
N ALA A 440 12.89 -24.76 8.47
CA ALA A 440 12.82 -23.71 9.47
C ALA A 440 14.18 -23.05 9.36
N ALA A 441 14.19 -21.80 8.89
CA ALA A 441 15.34 -20.92 8.78
C ALA A 441 16.63 -21.54 9.34
N PRO A 442 17.63 -21.94 8.52
CA PRO A 442 18.91 -22.43 9.03
C PRO A 442 19.72 -21.33 9.74
N PHE A 443 19.07 -20.31 10.29
CA PHE A 443 19.70 -19.13 10.85
C PHE A 443 18.95 -18.60 12.08
N GLU A 444 19.70 -18.28 13.13
CA GLU A 444 19.29 -17.31 14.15
C GLU A 444 19.56 -15.89 13.64
N ILE A 445 18.74 -14.92 14.05
CA ILE A 445 18.91 -13.51 13.69
C ILE A 445 19.22 -12.76 14.97
N ASP A 446 20.35 -12.05 15.00
CA ASP A 446 20.66 -11.16 16.12
C ASP A 446 19.65 -10.01 16.17
N THR A 447 19.29 -9.55 17.37
CA THR A 447 18.31 -8.46 17.56
C THR A 447 18.71 -7.19 16.81
N ASP A 448 20.02 -6.96 16.68
CA ASP A 448 20.60 -5.77 16.07
C ASP A 448 20.46 -5.75 14.54
N VAL A 449 20.18 -6.90 13.91
CA VAL A 449 19.98 -6.99 12.46
C VAL A 449 18.76 -6.18 12.03
N ALA A 450 17.66 -6.30 12.76
CA ALA A 450 16.44 -5.54 12.47
C ALA A 450 16.65 -4.04 12.71
N ILE A 451 17.46 -3.68 13.72
CA ILE A 451 17.80 -2.29 14.03
C ILE A 451 18.63 -1.69 12.89
N ALA A 452 19.72 -2.36 12.49
CA ALA A 452 20.58 -1.89 11.41
C ALA A 452 19.86 -1.81 10.05
N HIS A 453 19.00 -2.79 9.73
CA HIS A 453 18.17 -2.73 8.52
C HIS A 453 17.20 -1.55 8.55
N ASN A 454 16.49 -1.34 9.66
CA ASN A 454 15.58 -0.21 9.82
C ASN A 454 16.30 1.13 9.83
N ASP A 455 17.53 1.19 10.37
CA ASP A 455 18.34 2.40 10.33
C ASP A 455 18.67 2.78 8.90
N VAL A 456 19.11 1.85 8.04
CA VAL A 456 19.34 2.15 6.62
C VAL A 456 18.03 2.59 5.94
N MET A 457 16.90 1.94 6.25
CA MET A 457 15.57 2.28 5.70
C MET A 457 15.06 3.66 6.13
N ASN A 458 15.46 4.14 7.31
CA ASN A 458 14.97 5.38 7.89
C ASN A 458 15.67 6.60 7.28
N HIS A 459 14.94 7.43 6.53
CA HIS A 459 15.47 8.63 5.89
C HIS A 459 16.08 9.66 6.88
N LYS A 460 15.75 9.59 8.17
CA LYS A 460 16.26 10.48 9.22
C LYS A 460 17.61 10.06 9.79
N THR A 461 18.09 8.86 9.48
CA THR A 461 19.42 8.40 9.89
C THR A 461 20.43 8.73 8.78
N ASP A 462 21.68 8.95 9.16
CA ASP A 462 22.76 9.14 8.19
C ASP A 462 23.27 7.82 7.61
N THR A 463 22.95 6.69 8.25
CA THR A 463 23.36 5.34 7.83
C THR A 463 22.83 5.03 6.43
N ASN A 464 23.74 4.86 5.47
CA ASN A 464 23.39 4.54 4.08
C ASN A 464 23.56 3.06 3.77
N TRP A 465 24.34 2.31 4.56
CA TRP A 465 24.54 0.90 4.30
C TRP A 465 24.77 0.11 5.58
N SER A 466 24.42 -1.17 5.51
CA SER A 466 24.75 -2.18 6.53
C SER A 466 25.20 -3.47 5.86
N ILE A 467 26.27 -4.07 6.37
CA ILE A 467 26.81 -5.35 5.97
C ILE A 467 26.42 -6.37 7.04
N PHE A 468 25.83 -7.48 6.60
CA PHE A 468 25.45 -8.60 7.45
C PHE A 468 26.25 -9.83 7.06
N ILE A 469 26.73 -10.58 8.03
CA ILE A 469 27.48 -11.84 7.80
C ILE A 469 26.73 -13.01 8.42
N LEU A 470 26.93 -14.19 7.84
CA LEU A 470 26.45 -15.44 8.40
C LEU A 470 27.62 -16.15 9.08
N GLU A 471 27.59 -16.19 10.40
CA GLU A 471 28.50 -17.02 11.19
C GLU A 471 27.93 -18.44 11.27
N GLU A 472 28.76 -19.46 11.07
CA GLU A 472 28.34 -20.86 11.24
C GLU A 472 28.59 -21.28 12.69
N GLU A 473 27.53 -21.43 13.47
CA GLU A 473 27.65 -21.83 14.88
C GLU A 473 27.77 -23.34 15.05
N THR A 474 27.03 -24.09 14.23
CA THR A 474 27.14 -25.56 14.10
C THR A 474 26.86 -25.97 12.66
N LYS A 475 27.20 -27.21 12.29
CA LYS A 475 27.04 -27.70 10.91
C LYS A 475 25.62 -27.48 10.38
N ASN A 476 25.50 -26.66 9.34
CA ASN A 476 24.23 -26.24 8.73
C ASN A 476 23.30 -25.45 9.68
N HIS A 477 23.85 -24.67 10.62
CA HIS A 477 23.14 -23.69 11.45
C HIS A 477 23.95 -22.40 11.50
N TYR A 478 23.34 -21.31 11.05
CA TYR A 478 24.00 -20.03 10.89
C TYR A 478 23.44 -19.01 11.88
N ARG A 479 24.16 -17.92 12.14
CA ARG A 479 23.63 -16.76 12.83
C ARG A 479 23.90 -15.53 11.97
N LEU A 480 22.84 -14.80 11.62
CA LEU A 480 22.94 -13.55 10.90
C LEU A 480 23.24 -12.44 11.90
N LYS A 481 24.37 -11.76 11.71
CA LYS A 481 24.83 -10.65 12.56
C LYS A 481 25.15 -9.43 11.72
N VAL A 482 25.06 -8.27 12.36
CA VAL A 482 25.58 -7.01 11.80
C VAL A 482 27.11 -7.09 11.82
N HIS A 483 27.74 -6.97 10.66
CA HIS A 483 29.20 -6.88 10.55
C HIS A 483 29.67 -5.44 10.70
N SER A 484 29.04 -4.52 9.98
CA SER A 484 29.33 -3.09 10.00
C SER A 484 28.19 -2.30 9.36
N SER A 485 28.11 -1.02 9.68
CA SER A 485 27.19 -0.07 9.08
C SER A 485 27.91 1.26 8.90
N GLY A 486 27.48 2.09 7.96
CA GLY A 486 28.14 3.38 7.73
C GLY A 486 27.41 4.28 6.75
N ILE A 487 28.07 5.40 6.43
CA ILE A 487 27.51 6.48 5.62
C ILE A 487 28.11 6.44 4.22
N GLU A 488 29.44 6.32 4.09
CA GLU A 488 30.10 6.39 2.78
C GLU A 488 30.24 5.02 2.12
N THR A 489 29.95 4.91 0.82
CA THR A 489 30.10 3.65 0.07
C THR A 489 31.56 3.22 -0.10
N SER A 490 32.51 4.15 0.04
CA SER A 490 33.95 3.88 0.10
C SER A 490 34.31 3.00 1.31
N GLU A 491 33.78 3.33 2.48
CA GLU A 491 33.93 2.58 3.74
C GLU A 491 33.25 1.23 3.67
N MET A 492 32.08 1.16 3.01
CA MET A 492 31.36 -0.09 2.75
C MET A 492 32.26 -1.08 2.00
N LEU A 493 32.86 -0.66 0.88
CA LEU A 493 33.72 -1.50 0.06
C LEU A 493 34.98 -1.94 0.82
N GLN A 494 35.52 -1.10 1.70
CA GLN A 494 36.66 -1.46 2.57
C GLN A 494 36.27 -2.50 3.62
N SER A 495 35.04 -2.41 4.13
CA SER A 495 34.50 -3.28 5.18
C SER A 495 33.98 -4.63 4.69
N LEU A 496 34.02 -4.91 3.38
CA LEU A 496 33.60 -6.21 2.84
C LEU A 496 34.56 -7.33 3.32
N PRO A 497 34.04 -8.41 3.92
CA PRO A 497 34.88 -9.49 4.43
C PRO A 497 35.53 -10.28 3.29
N VAL A 498 36.79 -10.69 3.47
CA VAL A 498 37.56 -11.41 2.42
C VAL A 498 37.33 -12.93 2.49
N ARG A 499 36.93 -13.45 3.64
CA ARG A 499 36.80 -14.91 3.91
C ARG A 499 35.39 -15.36 4.29
N GLU A 500 34.44 -14.43 4.34
CA GLU A 500 33.06 -14.71 4.67
C GLU A 500 32.14 -14.20 3.57
N ARG A 501 31.00 -14.86 3.41
CA ARG A 501 29.88 -14.36 2.62
C ARG A 501 29.18 -13.25 3.39
N ALA A 502 28.75 -12.21 2.69
CA ALA A 502 28.03 -11.10 3.30
C ALA A 502 26.84 -10.66 2.47
N PHE A 503 25.94 -9.93 3.11
CA PHE A 503 24.77 -9.32 2.50
C PHE A 503 24.84 -7.84 2.79
N VAL A 504 24.85 -7.02 1.75
CA VAL A 504 24.91 -5.56 1.91
C VAL A 504 23.55 -4.99 1.57
N PHE A 505 22.97 -4.27 2.52
CA PHE A 505 21.76 -3.48 2.29
C PHE A 505 22.17 -2.02 2.12
N LEU A 506 21.97 -1.48 0.93
CA LEU A 506 22.48 -0.18 0.51
C LEU A 506 21.34 0.75 0.12
N ARG A 507 21.36 1.97 0.65
CA ARG A 507 20.46 3.07 0.34
C ARG A 507 21.06 3.99 -0.71
N PHE A 508 20.30 4.26 -1.76
CA PHE A 508 20.54 5.36 -2.70
C PHE A 508 19.48 6.44 -2.52
N LYS A 509 19.91 7.69 -2.47
CA LYS A 509 19.04 8.87 -2.51
C LYS A 509 19.05 9.43 -3.93
N GLY A 510 17.87 9.66 -4.51
CA GLY A 510 17.69 10.46 -5.72
C GLY A 510 17.22 11.86 -5.34
N GLY A 511 17.72 12.89 -6.02
CA GLY A 511 17.23 14.27 -5.87
C GLY A 511 17.31 14.87 -4.45
N GLU A 512 16.71 16.06 -4.27
CA GLU A 512 16.74 16.80 -3.00
C GLU A 512 15.66 16.32 -2.01
N VAL A 513 14.59 15.67 -2.48
CA VAL A 513 13.50 15.14 -1.63
C VAL A 513 13.78 13.69 -1.21
N ALA A 514 14.51 13.55 -0.10
CA ALA A 514 15.12 12.29 0.32
C ALA A 514 14.15 11.11 0.54
N ALA A 515 12.90 11.31 0.97
CA ALA A 515 12.01 10.20 1.31
C ALA A 515 11.30 9.55 0.10
N LEU A 516 10.99 10.32 -0.94
CA LEU A 516 10.21 9.85 -2.11
C LEU A 516 11.08 9.24 -3.21
N GLN A 517 12.37 9.55 -3.22
CA GLN A 517 13.35 9.04 -4.19
C GLN A 517 14.42 8.16 -3.55
N THR A 518 14.14 7.55 -2.39
CA THR A 518 15.06 6.56 -1.84
C THR A 518 14.84 5.19 -2.49
N LYS A 519 15.91 4.59 -2.98
CA LYS A 519 15.92 3.21 -3.51
C LYS A 519 16.91 2.38 -2.72
N PHE A 520 16.51 1.15 -2.37
CA PHE A 520 17.38 0.22 -1.66
C PHE A 520 17.86 -0.88 -2.61
N VAL A 521 19.10 -1.34 -2.42
CA VAL A 521 19.74 -2.39 -3.21
C VAL A 521 20.30 -3.44 -2.27
N LEU A 522 20.08 -4.71 -2.60
CA LEU A 522 20.61 -5.84 -1.86
C LEU A 522 21.78 -6.50 -2.63
N ILE A 523 22.97 -6.51 -2.05
CA ILE A 523 24.18 -7.09 -2.66
C ILE A 523 24.51 -8.40 -1.96
N PHE A 524 24.62 -9.48 -2.73
CA PHE A 524 25.11 -10.78 -2.28
C PHE A 524 26.62 -10.84 -2.52
N TRP A 525 27.41 -10.69 -1.46
CA TRP A 525 28.86 -10.70 -1.51
C TRP A 525 29.40 -12.10 -1.24
N VAL A 526 30.11 -12.67 -2.22
CA VAL A 526 30.60 -14.05 -2.23
C VAL A 526 32.05 -14.07 -2.71
N PRO A 527 33.03 -13.72 -1.86
CA PRO A 527 34.40 -13.51 -2.33
C PRO A 527 35.04 -14.81 -2.80
N GLU A 528 35.95 -14.74 -3.78
CA GLU A 528 36.59 -15.93 -4.35
C GLU A 528 37.34 -16.80 -3.32
N GLY A 529 37.78 -16.18 -2.21
CA GLY A 529 38.49 -16.85 -1.11
C GLY A 529 37.64 -17.76 -0.21
N ILE A 530 36.31 -17.85 -0.41
CA ILE A 530 35.47 -18.75 0.38
C ILE A 530 35.51 -20.19 -0.15
N SER A 531 35.33 -21.17 0.75
CA SER A 531 35.34 -22.58 0.37
C SER A 531 34.24 -22.92 -0.65
N PRO A 532 34.46 -23.88 -1.57
CA PRO A 532 33.45 -24.30 -2.55
C PRO A 532 32.11 -24.73 -1.92
N ILE A 533 32.16 -25.28 -0.70
CA ILE A 533 30.97 -25.66 0.07
C ILE A 533 30.19 -24.42 0.52
N LYS A 534 30.86 -23.43 1.15
CA LYS A 534 30.21 -22.17 1.58
C LYS A 534 29.61 -21.39 0.39
N ARG A 535 30.20 -21.52 -0.81
CA ARG A 535 29.72 -20.93 -2.07
C ARG A 535 28.47 -21.63 -2.60
N ALA A 536 28.43 -22.96 -2.55
CA ALA A 536 27.30 -23.76 -3.02
C ALA A 536 26.02 -23.58 -2.16
N GLU A 537 26.15 -23.09 -0.93
CA GLU A 537 25.03 -22.84 0.00
C GLU A 537 24.32 -21.51 -0.22
N VAL A 538 24.96 -20.54 -0.90
CA VAL A 538 24.43 -19.17 -1.08
C VAL A 538 23.04 -19.14 -1.74
N PRO A 539 22.76 -19.90 -2.82
CA PRO A 539 21.44 -19.92 -3.43
C PRO A 539 20.33 -20.39 -2.47
N THR A 540 20.63 -21.32 -1.58
CA THR A 540 19.69 -21.88 -0.59
C THR A 540 19.37 -20.89 0.53
N LEU A 541 20.36 -20.10 0.95
CA LEU A 541 20.23 -19.10 2.00
C LEU A 541 19.59 -17.80 1.51
N LYS A 542 19.70 -17.51 0.21
CA LYS A 542 19.20 -16.32 -0.45
C LYS A 542 17.70 -16.05 -0.20
N GLY A 543 16.86 -17.08 -0.33
CA GLY A 543 15.41 -16.93 -0.16
C GLY A 543 15.03 -16.47 1.25
N HIS A 544 15.81 -16.86 2.24
CA HIS A 544 15.57 -16.51 3.62
C HIS A 544 16.05 -15.10 3.98
N ILE A 545 17.24 -14.71 3.51
CA ILE A 545 17.77 -13.35 3.73
C ILE A 545 16.84 -12.31 3.10
N LYS A 546 16.24 -12.60 1.95
CA LYS A 546 15.22 -11.74 1.33
C LYS A 546 13.95 -11.56 2.15
N GLY A 547 13.60 -12.55 2.97
CA GLY A 547 12.47 -12.43 3.90
C GLY A 547 12.77 -11.56 5.12
N ILE A 548 14.06 -11.33 5.41
CA ILE A 548 14.53 -10.50 6.54
C ILE A 548 14.82 -9.08 6.05
N LEU A 549 15.69 -8.96 5.04
CA LEU A 549 16.09 -7.70 4.42
C LEU A 549 15.11 -7.37 3.29
N THR A 550 13.96 -6.83 3.69
CA THR A 550 12.83 -6.51 2.79
C THR A 550 12.98 -5.12 2.16
N ASN A 551 12.07 -4.79 1.23
CA ASN A 551 11.93 -3.46 0.62
C ASN A 551 13.11 -2.96 -0.24
N PHE A 552 13.85 -3.88 -0.88
CA PHE A 552 14.85 -3.54 -1.91
C PHE A 552 14.28 -3.55 -3.33
N SER A 553 14.85 -2.71 -4.20
CA SER A 553 14.40 -2.49 -5.58
C SER A 553 14.88 -3.59 -6.52
N PHE A 554 16.12 -4.02 -6.36
CA PHE A 554 16.73 -5.14 -7.07
C PHE A 554 17.94 -5.66 -6.31
N GLU A 555 18.47 -6.78 -6.76
CA GLU A 555 19.64 -7.43 -6.18
C GLU A 555 20.75 -7.63 -7.20
N ILE A 556 21.98 -7.75 -6.70
CA ILE A 556 23.15 -8.15 -7.48
C ILE A 556 23.95 -9.21 -6.72
N HIS A 557 24.78 -9.95 -7.46
CA HIS A 557 25.79 -10.82 -6.88
C HIS A 557 27.17 -10.27 -7.23
N ALA A 558 28.06 -10.23 -6.25
CA ALA A 558 29.42 -9.73 -6.41
C ALA A 558 30.41 -10.72 -5.80
N THR A 559 31.46 -11.02 -6.55
CA THR A 559 32.55 -11.92 -6.17
C THR A 559 33.88 -11.18 -5.97
N ASP A 560 34.02 -10.03 -6.63
CA ASP A 560 35.11 -9.08 -6.47
C ASP A 560 34.56 -7.66 -6.25
N LYS A 561 35.34 -6.78 -5.62
CA LYS A 561 34.90 -5.40 -5.33
C LYS A 561 34.62 -4.62 -6.62
N SER A 562 35.31 -4.95 -7.71
CA SER A 562 35.06 -4.38 -9.03
C SER A 562 33.69 -4.73 -9.63
N ASP A 563 33.02 -5.77 -9.13
CA ASP A 563 31.64 -6.10 -9.51
C ASP A 563 30.61 -5.10 -8.93
N ILE A 564 31.02 -4.27 -7.97
CA ILE A 564 30.18 -3.30 -7.27
C ILE A 564 30.50 -1.88 -7.77
N ASP A 565 30.03 -1.56 -8.98
CA ASP A 565 30.07 -0.19 -9.52
C ASP A 565 28.91 0.64 -8.96
N ILE A 566 29.21 1.47 -7.95
CA ILE A 566 28.22 2.30 -7.25
C ILE A 566 27.46 3.23 -8.20
N GLN A 567 28.11 3.77 -9.25
CA GLN A 567 27.44 4.67 -10.20
C GLN A 567 26.47 3.91 -11.10
N GLN A 568 26.86 2.72 -11.56
CA GLN A 568 25.95 1.87 -12.33
C GLN A 568 24.78 1.36 -11.49
N LEU A 569 25.01 1.02 -10.22
CA LEU A 569 23.95 0.59 -9.30
C LEU A 569 22.98 1.71 -8.98
N HIS A 570 23.47 2.94 -8.78
CA HIS A 570 22.63 4.13 -8.64
C HIS A 570 21.77 4.33 -9.90
N LYS A 571 22.40 4.37 -11.08
CA LYS A 571 21.67 4.50 -12.36
C LYS A 571 20.62 3.39 -12.54
N LYS A 572 20.95 2.15 -12.20
CA LYS A 572 20.03 1.00 -12.28
C LYS A 572 18.87 1.11 -11.30
N ALA A 573 19.11 1.63 -10.09
CA ALA A 573 18.07 1.84 -9.07
C ALA A 573 17.01 2.85 -9.52
N PHE A 574 17.40 3.84 -10.32
CA PHE A 574 16.53 4.91 -10.79
C PHE A 574 16.07 4.76 -12.25
N SER A 575 16.49 3.71 -12.96
CA SER A 575 16.06 3.43 -14.34
C SER A 575 15.09 2.25 -14.48
N ASN A 576 14.85 1.49 -13.40
CA ASN A 576 13.96 0.33 -13.44
C ASN A 576 12.54 0.71 -12.93
N PRO A 577 11.50 0.69 -13.80
CA PRO A 577 10.13 0.96 -13.41
C PRO A 577 9.49 -0.30 -12.83
N ASN A 578 9.63 -0.51 -11.52
CA ASN A 578 8.84 -1.48 -10.75
C ASN A 578 7.88 -0.76 -9.83
#